data_AF-A0A5C5W882-F1
#
_entry.id   AF-A0A5C5W882-F1
#
_cell.length_a   1.000
_cell.length_b   1.000
_cell.length_c   1.000
_cell.angle_alpha   90.00
_cell.angle_beta   90.00
_cell.angle_gamma   90.00
#
_symmetry.space_group_name_H-M   'P 1'
#
loop_
_entity.id
_entity.type
_entity.pdbx_description
1 polymer ?
#
loop_
_entity_poly.entity_id
_entity_poly.type
_entity_poly.pdbx_seq_one_letter_code
_entity_poly.pdbx_strand_id
1 'polypeptide(L)'
;MPKDGDIGGTIRCGGLQITFIWQADRYTHQIVSSTGCLRALADEADAETPVYTDLHQQGELLFVSGMSGDRHWSASVEPTAAGLVFDLACRTKSAADGIGVIYRGNGARAVTLADDRAPVTVETVGERQTISPLGPLPAPPLTLRLRYQISA
;
A
#
# COMPACT_ATOMS: atom_id res chain seq x y z
N MET A 1 -21.81 4.86 -6.88
CA MET A 1 -20.79 4.08 -6.15
C MET A 1 -20.27 3.01 -7.10
N PRO A 2 -18.97 2.70 -7.06
CA PRO A 2 -18.42 1.55 -7.79
C PRO A 2 -19.09 0.24 -7.34
N LYS A 3 -19.04 -0.77 -8.18
CA LYS A 3 -19.49 -2.13 -7.90
C LYS A 3 -18.29 -3.03 -7.64
N ASP A 4 -18.51 -4.13 -6.94
CA ASP A 4 -17.47 -5.16 -6.75
C ASP A 4 -16.88 -5.61 -8.09
N GLY A 5 -15.55 -5.55 -8.17
CA GLY A 5 -14.79 -5.85 -9.38
C GLY A 5 -14.52 -4.65 -10.29
N ASP A 6 -15.12 -3.49 -10.04
CA ASP A 6 -14.84 -2.28 -10.84
C ASP A 6 -13.36 -1.88 -10.71
N ILE A 7 -12.71 -1.65 -11.85
CA ILE A 7 -11.33 -1.17 -11.91
C ILE A 7 -11.34 0.34 -11.67
N GLY A 8 -10.66 0.78 -10.61
CA GLY A 8 -10.50 2.21 -10.31
C GLY A 8 -9.36 2.84 -11.11
N GLY A 9 -8.23 2.14 -11.22
CA GLY A 9 -7.05 2.64 -11.92
C GLY A 9 -6.05 1.54 -12.22
N THR A 10 -5.23 1.74 -13.24
CA THR A 10 -4.14 0.82 -13.61
C THR A 10 -2.93 1.60 -14.10
N ILE A 11 -1.75 1.23 -13.62
CA ILE A 11 -0.46 1.73 -14.12
C ILE A 11 0.48 0.56 -14.38
N ARG A 12 1.39 0.75 -15.33
CA ARG A 12 2.39 -0.24 -15.74
C ARG A 12 3.78 0.35 -15.57
N CYS A 13 4.73 -0.48 -15.16
CA CYS A 13 6.11 -0.06 -14.93
C CYS A 13 7.06 -1.22 -15.22
N GLY A 14 7.72 -1.20 -16.37
CA GLY A 14 8.55 -2.32 -16.82
C GLY A 14 7.74 -3.62 -16.87
N GLY A 15 8.16 -4.62 -16.10
CA GLY A 15 7.48 -5.92 -15.97
C GLY A 15 6.33 -5.97 -14.96
N LEU A 16 5.96 -4.84 -14.35
CA LEU A 16 4.90 -4.77 -13.33
C LEU A 16 3.63 -4.10 -13.87
N GLN A 17 2.47 -4.59 -13.42
CA GLN A 17 1.18 -3.90 -13.56
C GLN A 17 0.47 -3.89 -12.20
N ILE A 18 0.11 -2.71 -11.71
CA ILE A 18 -0.79 -2.58 -10.56
C ILE A 18 -2.19 -2.20 -11.04
N THR A 19 -3.19 -2.86 -10.46
CA THR A 19 -4.60 -2.57 -10.71
C THR A 19 -5.31 -2.40 -9.37
N PHE A 20 -5.97 -1.25 -9.18
CA PHE A 20 -6.88 -1.03 -8.06
C PHE A 20 -8.28 -1.52 -8.42
N ILE A 21 -8.88 -2.31 -7.54
CA ILE A 21 -10.15 -3.01 -7.76
C ILE A 21 -11.06 -2.72 -6.57
N TRP A 22 -12.27 -2.25 -6.84
CA TRP A 22 -13.28 -2.09 -5.80
C TRP A 22 -13.72 -3.45 -5.27
N GLN A 23 -13.68 -3.64 -3.95
CA GLN A 23 -14.12 -4.86 -3.27
C GLN A 23 -14.82 -4.47 -1.97
N ALA A 24 -16.07 -4.91 -1.85
CA ALA A 24 -17.00 -4.55 -0.78
C ALA A 24 -17.19 -3.03 -0.68
N ASP A 25 -16.42 -2.38 0.19
CA ASP A 25 -16.55 -0.98 0.54
C ASP A 25 -15.28 -0.15 0.25
N ARG A 26 -14.26 -0.73 -0.38
CA ARG A 26 -12.96 -0.09 -0.59
C ARG A 26 -12.24 -0.58 -1.84
N TYR A 27 -11.26 0.17 -2.31
CA TYR A 27 -10.27 -0.28 -3.27
C TYR A 27 -9.19 -1.13 -2.57
N THR A 28 -8.99 -2.34 -3.08
CA THR A 28 -7.74 -3.10 -2.91
C THR A 28 -6.87 -2.93 -4.15
N HIS A 29 -5.65 -3.47 -4.14
CA HIS A 29 -4.82 -3.55 -5.33
C HIS A 29 -4.09 -4.88 -5.47
N GLN A 30 -3.86 -5.26 -6.72
CA GLN A 30 -3.01 -6.37 -7.10
C GLN A 30 -1.87 -5.87 -7.97
N ILE A 31 -0.69 -6.48 -7.81
CA ILE A 31 0.52 -6.18 -8.57
C ILE A 31 0.94 -7.47 -9.28
N VAL A 32 0.81 -7.48 -10.59
CA VAL A 32 1.15 -8.62 -11.45
C VAL A 32 2.55 -8.40 -12.02
N SER A 33 3.38 -9.45 -11.98
CA SER A 33 4.67 -9.54 -12.68
C SER A 33 4.67 -10.75 -13.63
N SER A 34 5.76 -10.95 -14.38
CA SER A 34 5.96 -12.18 -15.17
C SER A 34 6.11 -13.44 -14.31
N THR A 35 6.44 -13.27 -13.03
CA THR A 35 6.79 -14.33 -12.09
C THR A 35 5.72 -14.60 -11.03
N GLY A 36 4.66 -13.76 -10.96
CA GLY A 36 3.64 -13.92 -9.94
C GLY A 36 2.65 -12.77 -9.82
N CYS A 37 1.89 -12.80 -8.72
CA CYS A 37 0.94 -11.77 -8.35
C CYS A 37 1.04 -11.50 -6.84
N LEU A 38 1.22 -10.25 -6.46
CA LEU A 38 0.99 -9.78 -5.08
C LEU A 38 -0.41 -9.19 -4.97
N ARG A 39 -1.11 -9.47 -3.88
CA ARG A 39 -2.39 -8.87 -3.55
C ARG A 39 -2.31 -8.17 -2.21
N ALA A 40 -2.74 -6.93 -2.14
CA ALA A 40 -2.90 -6.23 -0.87
C ALA A 40 -4.05 -6.87 -0.07
N LEU A 41 -3.82 -7.07 1.22
CA LEU A 41 -4.80 -7.66 2.13
C LEU A 41 -5.38 -6.56 3.01
N ALA A 42 -6.71 -6.40 2.94
CA ALA A 42 -7.43 -5.35 3.67
C ALA A 42 -7.92 -5.78 5.06
N ASP A 43 -8.02 -7.09 5.31
CA ASP A 43 -8.72 -7.67 6.48
C ASP A 43 -7.85 -8.66 7.28
N GLU A 44 -6.56 -8.37 7.42
CA GLU A 44 -5.65 -9.19 8.24
C GLU A 44 -5.71 -8.74 9.71
N ALA A 45 -5.91 -9.71 10.63
CA ALA A 45 -6.20 -9.43 12.03
C ALA A 45 -5.03 -8.79 12.82
N ASP A 46 -3.81 -8.91 12.30
CA ASP A 46 -2.57 -8.46 12.93
C ASP A 46 -2.05 -7.13 12.37
N ALA A 47 -2.78 -6.48 11.45
CA ALA A 47 -2.41 -5.15 10.98
C ALA A 47 -3.60 -4.26 10.63
N GLU A 48 -3.51 -3.00 11.03
CA GLU A 48 -4.34 -1.94 10.46
C GLU A 48 -3.77 -1.58 9.08
N THR A 49 -4.48 -1.99 8.03
CA THR A 49 -4.10 -1.74 6.63
C THR A 49 -4.94 -0.62 6.01
N PRO A 50 -4.47 -0.01 4.90
CA PRO A 50 -5.17 1.11 4.30
C PRO A 50 -6.57 0.74 3.81
N VAL A 51 -7.51 1.65 4.06
CA VAL A 51 -8.89 1.56 3.57
C VAL A 51 -9.11 2.69 2.57
N TYR A 52 -8.89 2.41 1.29
CA TYR A 52 -9.04 3.41 0.23
C TYR A 52 -10.46 3.40 -0.31
N THR A 53 -11.14 4.54 -0.31
CA THR A 53 -12.51 4.67 -0.82
C THR A 53 -12.61 5.66 -1.98
N ASP A 54 -11.54 6.43 -2.22
CA ASP A 54 -11.43 7.37 -3.32
C ASP A 54 -10.12 7.15 -4.08
N LEU A 55 -10.17 7.29 -5.41
CA LEU A 55 -9.06 7.09 -6.30
C LEU A 55 -9.09 8.13 -7.42
N HIS A 56 -7.97 8.81 -7.61
CA HIS A 56 -7.73 9.75 -8.70
C HIS A 56 -6.50 9.31 -9.49
N GLN A 57 -6.56 9.39 -10.81
CA GLN A 57 -5.43 9.09 -11.69
C GLN A 57 -5.06 10.32 -12.52
N GLN A 58 -3.78 10.69 -12.51
CA GLN A 58 -3.21 11.75 -13.34
C GLN A 58 -2.01 11.21 -14.12
N GLY A 59 -2.26 10.81 -15.37
CA GLY A 59 -1.25 10.10 -16.17
C GLY A 59 -0.91 8.75 -15.54
N GLU A 60 0.36 8.55 -15.19
CA GLU A 60 0.84 7.33 -14.53
C GLU A 60 0.92 7.46 -13.00
N LEU A 61 0.44 8.57 -12.44
CA LEU A 61 0.35 8.79 -11.00
C LEU A 61 -1.05 8.44 -10.51
N LEU A 62 -1.12 7.53 -9.53
CA LEU A 62 -2.34 7.21 -8.80
C LEU A 62 -2.32 7.87 -7.43
N PHE A 63 -3.41 8.50 -7.04
CA PHE A 63 -3.68 8.96 -5.69
C PHE A 63 -4.87 8.20 -5.13
N VAL A 64 -4.68 7.58 -3.97
CA VAL A 64 -5.75 6.89 -3.26
C VAL A 64 -5.90 7.46 -1.86
N SER A 65 -7.13 7.52 -1.37
CA SER A 65 -7.38 7.95 0.00
C SER A 65 -8.62 7.27 0.57
N GLY A 66 -8.72 7.27 1.89
CA GLY A 66 -9.91 6.85 2.59
C GLY A 66 -9.71 6.83 4.10
N MET A 67 -10.67 6.25 4.81
CA MET A 67 -10.72 6.32 6.26
C MET A 67 -11.32 5.05 6.85
N SER A 68 -10.73 4.59 7.96
CA SER A 68 -11.30 3.56 8.82
C SER A 68 -11.16 3.99 10.27
N GLY A 69 -12.28 4.07 10.99
CA GLY A 69 -12.30 4.60 12.36
C GLY A 69 -11.72 6.01 12.43
N ASP A 70 -10.64 6.19 13.18
CA ASP A 70 -9.92 7.46 13.34
C ASP A 70 -8.59 7.51 12.56
N ARG A 71 -8.45 6.64 11.55
CA ARG A 71 -7.29 6.52 10.65
C ARG A 71 -7.61 7.11 9.29
N HIS A 72 -6.95 8.21 8.94
CA HIS A 72 -7.03 8.77 7.60
C HIS A 72 -5.84 8.26 6.78
N TRP A 73 -6.14 7.53 5.72
CA TRP A 73 -5.15 6.96 4.81
C TRP A 73 -5.09 7.75 3.51
N SER A 74 -3.88 7.98 3.02
CA SER A 74 -3.64 8.49 1.69
C SER A 74 -2.39 7.83 1.13
N ALA A 75 -2.35 7.51 -0.14
CA ALA A 75 -1.12 7.09 -0.79
C ALA A 75 -1.03 7.63 -2.21
N SER A 76 0.20 7.82 -2.69
CA SER A 76 0.49 7.91 -4.10
C SER A 76 1.26 6.69 -4.58
N VAL A 77 0.97 6.25 -5.80
CA VAL A 77 1.72 5.21 -6.50
C VAL A 77 2.21 5.76 -7.83
N GLU A 78 3.52 5.71 -8.04
CA GLU A 78 4.15 6.23 -9.26
C GLU A 78 5.17 5.22 -9.82
N PRO A 79 5.28 5.10 -11.16
CA PRO A 79 6.32 4.30 -11.78
C PRO A 79 7.67 5.02 -11.70
N THR A 80 8.74 4.23 -11.55
CA THR A 80 10.13 4.67 -11.68
C THR A 80 10.91 3.70 -12.55
N ALA A 81 12.16 4.00 -12.88
CA ALA A 81 13.02 3.06 -13.61
C ALA A 81 13.22 1.71 -12.89
N ALA A 82 13.05 1.67 -11.56
CA ALA A 82 13.31 0.51 -10.73
C ALA A 82 12.05 -0.25 -10.26
N GLY A 83 10.85 0.31 -10.46
CA GLY A 83 9.60 -0.32 -10.03
C GLY A 83 8.51 0.69 -9.70
N LEU A 84 7.52 0.25 -8.92
CA LEU A 84 6.43 1.10 -8.44
C LEU A 84 6.79 1.65 -7.05
N VAL A 85 6.86 2.97 -6.91
CA VAL A 85 7.08 3.62 -5.61
C VAL A 85 5.73 3.94 -4.97
N PHE A 86 5.59 3.53 -3.71
CA PHE A 86 4.46 3.84 -2.86
C PHE A 86 4.90 4.89 -1.84
N ASP A 87 4.15 5.98 -1.74
CA ASP A 87 4.27 6.98 -0.66
C ASP A 87 2.94 7.04 0.07
N LEU A 88 2.87 6.34 1.20
CA LEU A 88 1.68 6.19 2.00
C LEU A 88 1.79 7.04 3.26
N ALA A 89 0.72 7.74 3.61
CA ALA A 89 0.56 8.41 4.89
C ALA A 89 -0.68 7.88 5.62
N CYS A 90 -0.54 7.72 6.94
CA CYS A 90 -1.63 7.40 7.85
C CYS A 90 -1.64 8.41 9.00
N ARG A 91 -2.72 9.18 9.12
CA ARG A 91 -2.95 10.07 10.27
C ARG A 91 -3.84 9.37 11.28
N THR A 92 -3.32 9.17 12.48
CA THR A 92 -4.01 8.55 13.63
C THR A 92 -4.33 9.56 14.71
N LYS A 93 -5.46 9.38 15.40
CA LYS A 93 -5.81 10.12 16.63
C LYS A 93 -5.69 9.29 17.91
N SER A 94 -5.64 7.97 17.79
CA SER A 94 -5.47 7.01 18.89
C SER A 94 -4.29 6.06 18.62
N ALA A 95 -3.89 5.27 19.62
CA ALA A 95 -2.85 4.27 19.45
C ALA A 95 -3.37 3.10 18.62
N ALA A 96 -2.51 2.49 17.81
CA ALA A 96 -2.79 1.26 17.09
C ALA A 96 -1.54 0.40 17.03
N ASP A 97 -1.75 -0.89 17.12
CA ASP A 97 -0.73 -1.89 16.88
C ASP A 97 -0.81 -2.31 15.40
N GLY A 98 0.35 -2.59 14.80
CA GLY A 98 0.41 -3.16 13.46
C GLY A 98 -0.05 -2.23 12.33
N ILE A 99 0.17 -0.91 12.40
CA ILE A 99 -0.06 -0.05 11.23
C ILE A 99 0.90 -0.45 10.10
N GLY A 100 0.37 -0.78 8.92
CA GLY A 100 1.21 -1.20 7.80
C GLY A 100 0.44 -1.55 6.54
N VAL A 101 1.13 -2.17 5.60
CA VAL A 101 0.55 -2.79 4.40
C VAL A 101 0.96 -4.24 4.37
N ILE A 102 0.00 -5.13 4.15
CA ILE A 102 0.28 -6.55 3.96
C ILE A 102 0.00 -6.94 2.52
N TYR A 103 0.94 -7.66 1.93
CA TYR A 103 0.76 -8.33 0.66
C TYR A 103 0.83 -9.84 0.84
N ARG A 104 0.10 -10.57 -0.01
CA ARG A 104 0.26 -12.01 -0.19
C ARG A 104 0.49 -12.37 -1.64
N GLY A 105 1.44 -13.26 -1.87
CA GLY A 105 1.75 -13.86 -3.16
C GLY A 105 3.24 -13.89 -3.45
N ASN A 106 3.58 -13.98 -4.72
CA ASN A 106 4.93 -14.18 -5.22
C ASN A 106 5.26 -13.26 -6.41
N GLY A 107 6.49 -13.37 -6.90
CA GLY A 107 7.00 -12.58 -8.02
C GLY A 107 7.60 -11.27 -7.54
N ALA A 108 6.78 -10.23 -7.39
CA ALA A 108 7.26 -8.92 -6.98
C ALA A 108 7.66 -8.87 -5.48
N ARG A 109 8.58 -7.96 -5.13
CA ARG A 109 9.06 -7.77 -3.76
C ARG A 109 9.06 -6.31 -3.36
N ALA A 110 8.61 -6.03 -2.14
CA ALA A 110 8.78 -4.73 -1.52
C ALA A 110 10.23 -4.56 -1.02
N VAL A 111 10.78 -3.37 -1.20
CA VAL A 111 12.10 -2.98 -0.70
C VAL A 111 12.02 -1.60 -0.07
N THR A 112 12.87 -1.37 0.93
CA THR A 112 13.04 -0.06 1.53
C THR A 112 13.71 0.88 0.53
N LEU A 113 13.31 2.14 0.53
CA LEU A 113 14.02 3.18 -0.20
C LEU A 113 15.03 3.84 0.73
N ALA A 114 16.25 4.05 0.25
CA ALA A 114 17.23 4.86 0.95
C ALA A 114 16.95 6.33 0.65
N ASP A 115 16.09 6.96 1.46
CA ASP A 115 15.81 8.39 1.39
C ASP A 115 15.85 9.05 2.78
N ASP A 116 15.52 10.35 2.84
CA ASP A 116 15.55 11.17 4.05
C ASP A 116 14.32 10.98 4.95
N ARG A 117 13.43 10.04 4.63
CA ARG A 117 12.17 9.85 5.34
C ARG A 117 12.29 8.78 6.42
N ALA A 118 11.23 8.65 7.21
CA ALA A 118 11.15 7.64 8.25
C ALA A 118 11.35 6.23 7.64
N PRO A 119 12.31 5.44 8.13
CA PRO A 119 12.55 4.11 7.61
C PRO A 119 11.35 3.20 7.86
N VAL A 120 11.16 2.26 6.94
CA VAL A 120 10.15 1.20 7.04
C VAL A 120 10.83 -0.15 7.20
N THR A 121 10.15 -1.08 7.84
CA THR A 121 10.55 -2.49 7.87
C THR A 121 9.79 -3.22 6.78
N VAL A 122 10.49 -4.07 6.02
CA VAL A 122 9.86 -5.06 5.12
C VAL A 122 10.19 -6.46 5.62
N GLU A 123 9.19 -7.16 6.11
CA GLU A 123 9.32 -8.55 6.57
C GLU A 123 8.67 -9.49 5.56
N THR A 124 9.36 -10.59 5.23
CA THR A 124 8.84 -11.61 4.32
C THR A 124 8.83 -12.97 5.00
N VAL A 125 7.65 -13.58 5.09
CA VAL A 125 7.47 -14.93 5.64
C VAL A 125 6.66 -15.76 4.63
N GLY A 126 7.35 -16.64 3.89
CA GLY A 126 6.76 -17.37 2.77
C GLY A 126 6.26 -16.41 1.67
N GLU A 127 4.97 -16.45 1.38
CA GLU A 127 4.29 -15.57 0.41
C GLU A 127 3.76 -14.28 1.03
N ARG A 128 3.90 -14.09 2.34
CA ARG A 128 3.45 -12.89 3.03
C ARG A 128 4.56 -11.85 3.08
N GLN A 129 4.25 -10.60 2.73
CA GLN A 129 5.13 -9.45 2.90
C GLN A 129 4.43 -8.39 3.75
N THR A 130 5.05 -7.97 4.84
CA THR A 130 4.54 -6.93 5.74
C THR A 130 5.43 -5.70 5.64
N ILE A 131 4.83 -4.53 5.37
CA ILE A 131 5.50 -3.23 5.34
C ILE A 131 4.97 -2.42 6.51
N SER A 132 5.83 -2.05 7.46
CA SER A 132 5.44 -1.32 8.68
C SER A 132 6.44 -0.20 9.00
N PRO A 133 6.09 0.77 9.86
CA PRO A 133 7.06 1.73 10.38
C PRO A 133 8.19 1.01 11.11
N LEU A 134 9.41 1.56 11.06
CA LEU A 134 10.51 1.07 11.87
C LEU A 134 10.36 1.50 13.33
N GLY A 135 10.37 0.53 14.25
CA GLY A 135 10.40 0.78 15.69
C GLY A 135 9.04 1.12 16.31
N PRO A 136 9.02 1.44 17.62
CA PRO A 136 7.79 1.77 18.31
C PRO A 136 7.20 3.09 17.80
N LEU A 137 5.88 3.14 17.68
CA LEU A 137 5.18 4.35 17.26
C LEU A 137 5.16 5.40 18.39
N PRO A 138 5.34 6.69 18.08
CA PRO A 138 5.09 7.77 19.03
C PRO A 138 3.64 7.77 19.54
N ALA A 139 3.38 8.52 20.61
CA ALA A 139 2.01 8.74 21.06
C ALA A 139 1.21 9.57 20.03
N PRO A 140 -0.07 9.23 19.78
CA PRO A 140 -0.94 10.00 18.90
C PRO A 140 -1.33 11.36 19.54
N PRO A 141 -1.81 12.35 18.75
CA PRO A 141 -2.03 12.28 17.31
C PRO A 141 -0.72 12.40 16.53
N LEU A 142 -0.58 11.60 15.47
CA LEU A 142 0.60 11.63 14.62
C LEU A 142 0.25 11.30 13.17
N THR A 143 1.21 11.53 12.27
CA THR A 143 1.15 11.07 10.88
C THR A 143 2.32 10.14 10.63
N LEU A 144 2.03 8.88 10.33
CA LEU A 144 3.02 7.92 9.85
C LEU A 144 3.18 8.09 8.36
N ARG A 145 4.41 7.94 7.87
CA ARG A 145 4.69 7.81 6.46
C ARG A 145 5.44 6.51 6.21
N LEU A 146 4.96 5.75 5.22
CA LEU A 146 5.59 4.55 4.72
C LEU A 146 5.96 4.80 3.27
N ARG A 147 7.26 4.86 2.98
CA ARG A 147 7.74 4.93 1.60
C ARG A 147 8.53 3.68 1.27
N TYR A 148 8.13 3.00 0.21
CA TYR A 148 8.76 1.76 -0.25
C TYR A 148 8.60 1.62 -1.75
N GLN A 149 9.38 0.71 -2.33
CA GLN A 149 9.30 0.37 -3.75
C GLN A 149 8.92 -1.10 -3.89
N ILE A 150 8.08 -1.41 -4.89
CA ILE A 150 7.85 -2.78 -5.34
C ILE A 150 8.52 -2.96 -6.70
N SER A 151 9.41 -3.94 -6.80
CA SER A 151 10.12 -4.35 -8.01
C SER A 151 9.79 -5.80 -8.39
N ALA A 152 9.96 -6.13 -9.68
CA ALA A 152 9.73 -7.48 -10.22
C ALA A 152 10.80 -8.49 -9.80
#